data_AF-X1KC10-F1
#
_entry.id   AF-X1KC10-F1
#
_cell.length_a   1.000
_cell.length_b   1.000
_cell.length_c   1.000
_cell.angle_alpha   90.00
_cell.angle_beta   90.00
_cell.angle_gamma   90.00
#
_symmetry.space_group_name_H-M   'P 1'
#
loop_
_entity.id
_entity.type
_entity.pdbx_description
1 polymer ?
#
loop_
_entity_poly.entity_id
_entity_poly.type
_entity_poly.pdbx_seq_one_letter_code
_entity_poly.pdbx_strand_id
1 'polypeptide(L)'
;AMKGKADISSGWLRPLLEKDGVKIVDFSKIEGREAGISRSNYLDKLYEKVHNFIDRYPSGCDVIMIKEREKNRKKILNYFGATIDNWKDYGWQLKHIFYNMNHLKILEKLVPLSDEDLEAIKIAIENKIPFGITPYYLSLFDFSRSDRKYDYQVRSQVIPPMYYVTLMKEHRKERSYYFDFMGEHDTSPEELITRRYPMISILKPYDTCPQICVYCQRNWEITGPMMPEGMVSKEALDKAFIKLKGAAKESIKEFRLLLANTLTSDNWAKGDNTLSVIATVFAPFFLAYSIISTVCRVYRGKVMPIIRSFSFILINLSKRSLTPKVMVVTFFKIKWRV
;
A
#
# COMPACT_ATOMS: atom_id res chain seq x y z
N ALA A 1 0.24 18.82 30.24
CA ALA A 1 0.68 17.41 30.17
C ALA A 1 1.27 17.01 31.53
N MET A 2 1.17 15.74 31.96
CA MET A 2 1.89 15.27 33.15
C MET A 2 3.39 15.39 32.86
N LYS A 3 4.11 16.14 33.70
CA LYS A 3 5.53 16.43 33.51
C LYS A 3 6.32 15.15 33.81
N GLY A 4 6.70 14.41 32.77
CA GLY A 4 7.63 13.30 32.91
C GLY A 4 9.00 13.83 33.34
N LYS A 5 9.76 13.07 34.13
CA LYS A 5 11.09 13.46 34.66
C LYS A 5 12.12 13.87 33.59
N ALA A 6 11.88 13.53 32.33
CA ALA A 6 12.81 13.80 31.23
C ALA A 6 12.67 15.20 30.61
N ASP A 7 11.70 16.02 31.03
CA ASP A 7 11.37 17.35 30.44
C ASP A 7 10.99 17.34 28.94
N ILE A 8 11.07 16.18 28.27
CA ILE A 8 10.60 15.87 26.91
C ILE A 8 9.09 16.17 26.75
N SER A 9 8.33 16.15 27.85
CA SER A 9 6.89 16.46 27.87
C SER A 9 6.53 17.90 27.50
N SER A 10 7.52 18.80 27.42
CA SER A 10 7.33 20.16 26.91
C SER A 10 7.04 20.18 25.41
N GLY A 11 7.66 19.28 24.63
CA GLY A 11 7.43 19.12 23.19
C GLY A 11 7.66 20.40 22.35
N TRP A 12 7.49 20.29 21.03
CA TRP A 12 7.64 21.44 20.11
C TRP A 12 6.41 22.36 20.07
N LEU A 13 5.26 21.90 20.60
CA LEU A 13 4.00 22.64 20.57
C LEU A 13 3.90 23.72 21.66
N ARG A 14 4.59 23.55 22.80
CA ARG A 14 4.49 24.47 23.93
C ARG A 14 4.99 25.89 23.61
N PRO A 15 6.17 26.09 22.97
CA PRO A 15 6.61 27.43 22.58
C PRO A 15 5.64 28.12 21.61
N LEU A 16 4.97 27.33 20.76
CA LEU A 16 3.98 27.85 19.81
C LEU A 16 2.70 28.30 20.53
N LEU A 17 2.24 27.54 21.52
CA LEU A 17 1.09 27.90 22.34
C LEU A 17 1.37 29.14 23.20
N GLU A 18 2.57 29.23 23.79
CA GLU A 18 3.01 30.41 24.54
C GLU A 18 3.02 31.66 23.65
N LYS A 19 3.50 31.54 22.39
CA LYS A 19 3.46 32.62 21.41
C LYS A 19 2.03 33.05 21.05
N ASP A 20 1.08 32.12 21.03
CA ASP A 20 -0.34 32.40 20.82
C ASP A 20 -1.04 32.94 22.09
N GLY A 21 -0.28 33.23 23.16
CA GLY A 21 -0.80 33.79 24.41
C GLY A 21 -1.44 32.75 25.35
N VAL A 22 -1.29 31.46 25.08
CA VAL A 22 -1.81 30.40 25.94
C VAL A 22 -0.92 30.29 27.18
N LYS A 23 -1.47 30.65 28.35
CA LYS A 23 -0.77 30.49 29.62
C LYS A 23 -0.55 29.02 29.93
N ILE A 24 0.72 28.62 30.02
CA ILE A 24 1.05 27.26 30.43
C ILE A 24 0.87 27.13 31.93
N VAL A 25 -0.10 26.30 32.31
CA VAL A 25 -0.42 26.05 33.71
C VAL A 25 0.55 25.02 34.28
N ASP A 26 1.16 25.34 35.40
CA ASP A 26 1.96 24.41 36.17
C ASP A 26 1.04 23.45 36.94
N PHE A 27 0.74 22.31 36.32
CA PHE A 27 -0.12 21.27 36.88
C PHE A 27 0.43 20.59 38.14
N SER A 28 1.65 20.91 38.59
CA SER A 28 2.18 20.46 39.88
C SER A 28 1.70 21.33 41.06
N LYS A 29 1.16 22.52 40.77
CA LYS A 29 0.70 23.50 41.77
C LYS A 29 -0.81 23.51 41.96
N ILE A 30 -1.55 22.71 41.21
CA ILE A 30 -3.02 22.64 41.27
C ILE A 30 -3.48 21.18 41.26
N GLU A 31 -4.56 20.88 41.99
CA GLU A 31 -5.09 19.52 42.15
C GLU A 31 -6.62 19.47 42.00
N GLY A 32 -7.18 18.26 42.01
CA GLY A 32 -8.64 18.06 42.00
C GLY A 32 -9.36 18.62 40.76
N ARG A 33 -10.56 19.19 40.97
CA ARG A 33 -11.43 19.68 39.88
C ARG A 33 -10.82 20.85 39.10
N GLU A 34 -10.15 21.76 39.80
CA GLU A 34 -9.48 22.91 39.21
C GLU A 34 -8.40 22.47 38.22
N ALA A 35 -7.56 21.51 38.60
CA ALA A 35 -6.56 20.91 37.71
C ALA A 35 -7.20 20.24 36.49
N GLY A 36 -8.34 19.58 36.66
CA GLY A 36 -9.11 18.96 35.57
C GLY A 36 -9.60 19.99 34.55
N ILE A 37 -10.25 21.08 35.01
CA ILE A 37 -10.77 22.15 34.14
C ILE A 37 -9.62 22.83 33.39
N SER A 38 -8.56 23.22 34.12
CA SER A 38 -7.38 23.84 33.54
C SER A 38 -6.74 22.96 32.46
N ARG A 39 -6.69 21.65 32.69
CA ARG A 39 -6.16 20.69 31.71
C ARG A 39 -7.04 20.56 30.49
N SER A 40 -8.36 20.53 30.64
CA SER A 40 -9.29 20.51 29.51
C SER A 40 -9.08 21.74 28.62
N ASN A 41 -9.07 22.94 29.21
CA ASN A 41 -8.88 24.19 28.47
C ASN A 41 -7.53 24.22 27.73
N TYR A 42 -6.46 23.75 28.37
CA TYR A 42 -5.15 23.62 27.72
C TYR A 42 -5.20 22.64 26.53
N LEU A 43 -5.89 21.51 26.67
CA LEU A 43 -6.03 20.51 25.60
C LEU A 43 -6.86 21.03 24.44
N ASP A 44 -7.87 21.86 24.68
CA ASP A 44 -8.66 22.50 23.63
C ASP A 44 -7.81 23.48 22.80
N LYS A 45 -6.94 24.27 23.47
CA LYS A 45 -5.98 25.13 22.75
C LYS A 45 -4.92 24.37 21.99
N LEU A 46 -4.44 23.26 22.56
CA LEU A 46 -3.56 22.34 21.86
C LEU A 46 -4.25 21.74 20.63
N TYR A 47 -5.51 21.32 20.77
CA TYR A 47 -6.33 20.79 19.69
C TYR A 47 -6.48 21.82 18.57
N GLU A 48 -6.88 23.06 18.88
CA GLU A 48 -7.01 24.14 17.88
C GLU A 48 -5.72 24.29 17.08
N LYS A 49 -4.56 24.31 17.76
CA LYS A 49 -3.25 24.45 17.10
C LYS A 49 -2.93 23.29 16.19
N VAL A 50 -3.11 22.05 16.68
CA VAL A 50 -2.85 20.83 15.91
C VAL A 50 -3.78 20.73 14.72
N HIS A 51 -5.07 20.99 14.91
CA HIS A 51 -6.06 20.97 13.82
C HIS A 51 -5.76 22.02 12.77
N ASN A 52 -5.45 23.26 13.17
CA ASN A 52 -5.03 24.29 12.23
C ASN A 52 -3.81 23.88 11.40
N PHE A 53 -2.91 23.05 11.92
CA PHE A 53 -1.78 22.52 11.16
C PHE A 53 -2.19 21.41 10.18
N ILE A 54 -3.11 20.52 10.60
CA ILE A 54 -3.64 19.41 9.79
C ILE A 54 -4.48 19.96 8.63
N ASP A 55 -5.36 20.93 8.91
CA ASP A 55 -6.31 21.51 7.94
C ASP A 55 -5.63 22.30 6.81
N ARG A 56 -4.32 22.55 6.92
CA ARG A 56 -3.52 23.09 5.80
C ARG A 56 -3.37 22.11 4.64
N TYR A 57 -3.58 20.82 4.88
CA TYR A 57 -3.40 19.78 3.88
C TYR A 57 -4.76 19.20 3.48
N PRO A 58 -5.07 19.18 2.17
CA PRO A 58 -6.33 18.61 1.71
C PRO A 58 -6.38 17.11 2.02
N SER A 59 -7.55 16.65 2.47
CA SER A 59 -7.85 15.24 2.65
C SER A 59 -8.50 14.67 1.39
N GLY A 60 -8.24 13.40 1.11
CA GLY A 60 -8.95 12.68 0.05
C GLY A 60 -10.45 12.55 0.28
N CYS A 61 -10.91 12.80 1.51
CA CYS A 61 -12.33 12.81 1.88
C CYS A 61 -12.99 14.19 1.72
N ASP A 62 -12.24 15.24 1.37
CA ASP A 62 -12.80 16.58 1.21
C ASP A 62 -13.71 16.64 -0.02
N VAL A 63 -14.88 17.26 0.12
CA VAL A 63 -15.87 17.37 -0.95
C VAL A 63 -15.29 18.04 -2.20
N ILE A 64 -14.40 19.02 -2.01
CA ILE A 64 -13.70 19.71 -3.10
C ILE A 64 -12.76 18.72 -3.81
N MET A 65 -11.94 17.98 -3.07
CA MET A 65 -11.00 16.99 -3.64
C MET A 65 -11.71 15.86 -4.37
N ILE A 66 -12.85 15.37 -3.85
CA ILE A 66 -13.66 14.36 -4.52
C ILE A 66 -14.12 14.88 -5.89
N LYS A 67 -14.68 16.10 -5.94
CA LYS A 67 -15.14 16.71 -7.20
C LYS A 67 -14.01 16.93 -8.19
N GLU A 68 -12.83 17.37 -7.74
CA GLU A 68 -11.67 17.53 -8.63
C GLU A 68 -11.19 16.20 -9.18
N ARG A 69 -11.11 15.15 -8.36
CA ARG A 69 -10.74 13.80 -8.82
C ARG A 69 -11.75 13.20 -9.78
N GLU A 70 -13.03 13.51 -9.63
CA GLU A 70 -14.06 13.15 -10.61
C GLU A 70 -13.84 13.85 -11.97
N LYS A 71 -13.41 15.12 -11.98
CA LYS A 71 -13.04 15.83 -13.21
C LYS A 71 -11.80 15.20 -13.85
N ASN A 72 -10.78 14.87 -13.06
CA ASN A 72 -9.57 14.20 -13.54
C ASN A 72 -9.90 12.85 -14.19
N ARG A 73 -10.73 12.03 -13.53
CA ARG A 73 -11.24 10.77 -14.08
C ARG A 73 -11.94 10.99 -15.42
N LYS A 74 -12.84 11.98 -15.51
CA LYS A 74 -13.53 12.32 -16.77
C LYS A 74 -12.54 12.72 -17.87
N LYS A 75 -11.52 13.52 -17.55
CA LYS A 75 -10.47 13.90 -18.50
C LYS A 75 -9.72 12.68 -19.04
N ILE A 76 -9.33 11.76 -18.17
CA ILE A 76 -8.64 10.51 -18.54
C ILE A 76 -9.55 9.63 -19.41
N LEU A 77 -10.80 9.43 -19.01
CA LEU A 77 -11.77 8.64 -19.79
C LEU A 77 -11.99 9.23 -21.19
N ASN A 78 -12.19 10.54 -21.29
CA ASN A 78 -12.35 11.22 -22.57
C ASN A 78 -11.14 11.06 -23.47
N TYR A 79 -9.91 11.13 -22.92
CA TYR A 79 -8.69 10.94 -23.68
C TYR A 79 -8.61 9.54 -24.32
N PHE A 80 -9.03 8.50 -23.58
CA PHE A 80 -9.03 7.11 -24.06
C PHE A 80 -10.32 6.69 -24.78
N GLY A 81 -11.31 7.59 -24.93
CA GLY A 81 -12.63 7.22 -25.45
C GLY A 81 -13.33 6.13 -24.60
N ALA A 82 -13.03 6.09 -23.30
CA ALA A 82 -13.45 5.03 -22.39
C ALA A 82 -14.67 5.43 -21.55
N THR A 83 -15.39 4.43 -21.04
CA THR A 83 -16.59 4.61 -20.22
C THR A 83 -16.31 4.44 -18.72
N ILE A 84 -17.30 4.77 -17.88
CA ILE A 84 -17.21 4.49 -16.44
C ILE A 84 -17.14 2.99 -16.13
N ASP A 85 -17.66 2.14 -17.00
CA ASP A 85 -17.58 0.68 -16.83
C ASP A 85 -16.17 0.19 -17.13
N ASN A 86 -15.49 0.78 -18.12
CA ASN A 86 -14.05 0.56 -18.30
C ASN A 86 -13.26 1.02 -17.07
N TRP A 87 -13.61 2.16 -16.47
CA TRP A 87 -12.92 2.64 -15.26
C TRP A 87 -12.99 1.64 -14.10
N LYS A 88 -14.13 0.97 -13.93
CA LYS A 88 -14.37 -0.03 -12.88
C LYS A 88 -13.72 -1.38 -13.20
N ASP A 89 -13.37 -1.63 -14.46
CA ASP A 89 -12.64 -2.82 -14.86
C ASP A 89 -11.16 -2.66 -14.52
N TYR A 90 -10.67 -3.49 -13.60
CA TYR A 90 -9.26 -3.47 -13.24
C TYR A 90 -8.36 -3.90 -14.41
N GLY A 91 -8.83 -4.80 -15.28
CA GLY A 91 -8.09 -5.23 -16.46
C GLY A 91 -7.87 -4.06 -17.43
N TRP A 92 -8.84 -3.16 -17.54
CA TRP A 92 -8.67 -1.91 -18.28
C TRP A 92 -7.60 -1.00 -17.63
N GLN A 93 -7.61 -0.86 -16.30
CA GLN A 93 -6.58 -0.09 -15.58
C GLN A 93 -5.17 -0.63 -15.84
N LEU A 94 -4.99 -1.96 -15.84
CA LEU A 94 -3.71 -2.63 -16.11
C LEU A 94 -3.23 -2.41 -17.55
N LYS A 95 -4.15 -2.46 -18.53
CA LYS A 95 -3.82 -2.25 -19.95
C LYS A 95 -3.40 -0.81 -20.27
N HIS A 96 -3.75 0.16 -19.42
CA HIS A 96 -3.51 1.58 -19.64
C HIS A 96 -2.51 2.18 -18.63
N ILE A 97 -1.60 1.36 -18.08
CA ILE A 97 -0.51 1.85 -17.22
C ILE A 97 0.43 2.74 -18.04
N PHE A 98 0.82 3.88 -17.47
CA PHE A 98 1.83 4.76 -18.04
C PHE A 98 3.24 4.36 -17.57
N TYR A 99 4.06 3.83 -18.47
CA TYR A 99 5.38 3.25 -18.14
C TYR A 99 6.48 3.38 -19.21
N ASN A 100 6.21 3.99 -20.37
CA ASN A 100 7.15 4.08 -21.49
C ASN A 100 7.17 5.49 -22.11
N MET A 101 8.07 5.74 -23.08
CA MET A 101 8.24 7.07 -23.69
C MET A 101 7.00 7.59 -24.41
N ASN A 102 6.20 6.72 -25.02
CA ASN A 102 4.93 7.14 -25.63
C ASN A 102 3.93 7.52 -24.55
N HIS A 103 3.89 6.80 -23.43
CA HIS A 103 3.06 7.12 -22.28
C HIS A 103 3.49 8.42 -21.59
N LEU A 104 4.79 8.78 -21.57
CA LEU A 104 5.26 10.06 -21.05
C LEU A 104 4.65 11.24 -21.84
N LYS A 105 4.64 11.16 -23.17
CA LYS A 105 3.97 12.16 -24.03
C LYS A 105 2.47 12.26 -23.76
N ILE A 106 1.84 11.18 -23.31
CA ILE A 106 0.42 11.19 -22.91
C ILE A 106 0.25 11.84 -21.55
N LEU A 107 1.11 11.53 -20.58
CA LEU A 107 1.11 12.16 -19.25
C LEU A 107 1.24 13.68 -19.38
N GLU A 108 2.16 14.19 -20.20
CA GLU A 108 2.33 15.63 -20.49
C GLU A 108 1.04 16.31 -20.96
N LYS A 109 0.21 15.61 -21.74
CA LYS A 109 -1.10 16.13 -22.20
C LYS A 109 -2.18 16.08 -21.13
N LEU A 110 -2.10 15.09 -20.24
CA LEU A 110 -3.12 14.83 -19.21
C LEU A 110 -2.91 15.66 -17.95
N VAL A 111 -1.67 15.85 -17.51
CA VAL A 111 -1.36 16.48 -16.23
C VAL A 111 -0.13 17.39 -16.35
N PRO A 112 -0.14 18.59 -15.74
CA PRO A 112 1.06 19.40 -15.63
C PRO A 112 2.12 18.70 -14.75
N LEU A 113 3.30 18.51 -15.32
CA LEU A 113 4.50 17.97 -14.67
C LEU A 113 5.60 19.04 -14.72
N SER A 114 6.48 19.06 -13.71
CA SER A 114 7.66 19.93 -13.75
C SER A 114 8.70 19.38 -14.74
N ASP A 115 9.64 20.23 -15.18
CA ASP A 115 10.75 19.77 -16.04
C ASP A 115 11.59 18.68 -15.35
N GLU A 116 11.78 18.80 -14.03
CA GLU A 116 12.45 17.77 -13.23
C GLU A 116 11.68 16.45 -13.22
N ASP A 117 10.34 16.48 -13.09
CA ASP A 117 9.50 15.28 -13.14
C ASP A 117 9.63 14.57 -14.49
N LEU A 118 9.59 15.34 -15.58
CA LEU A 118 9.71 14.81 -16.95
C LEU A 118 11.08 14.18 -17.18
N GLU A 119 12.15 14.87 -16.80
CA GLU A 119 13.51 14.36 -16.98
C GLU A 119 13.77 13.14 -16.09
N ALA A 120 13.29 13.13 -14.85
CA ALA A 120 13.44 11.97 -13.96
C ALA A 120 12.69 10.74 -14.52
N ILE A 121 11.46 10.91 -15.00
CA ILE A 121 10.69 9.82 -15.62
C ILE A 121 11.39 9.31 -16.88
N LYS A 122 11.90 10.22 -17.71
CA LYS A 122 12.66 9.86 -18.93
C LYS A 122 13.90 9.03 -18.60
N ILE A 123 14.73 9.49 -17.65
CA ILE A 123 15.90 8.74 -17.18
C ILE A 123 15.48 7.37 -16.67
N ALA A 124 14.39 7.28 -15.91
CA ALA A 124 13.90 6.00 -15.41
C ALA A 124 13.57 5.03 -16.55
N ILE A 125 12.79 5.48 -17.54
CA ILE A 125 12.38 4.67 -18.70
C ILE A 125 13.61 4.22 -19.52
N GLU A 126 14.49 5.15 -19.89
CA GLU A 126 15.66 4.88 -20.74
C GLU A 126 16.64 3.89 -20.07
N ASN A 127 16.73 3.91 -18.74
CA ASN A 127 17.65 3.05 -17.97
C ASN A 127 16.98 1.78 -17.41
N LYS A 128 15.73 1.49 -17.80
CA LYS A 128 14.93 0.36 -17.28
C LYS A 128 14.84 0.36 -15.74
N ILE A 129 14.72 1.54 -15.15
CA ILE A 129 14.38 1.71 -13.73
C ILE A 129 12.85 1.60 -13.65
N PRO A 130 12.29 0.77 -12.76
CA PRO A 130 10.85 0.57 -12.69
C PRO A 130 10.08 1.87 -12.49
N PHE A 131 9.11 2.11 -13.35
CA PHE A 131 8.19 3.24 -13.31
C PHE A 131 6.84 2.80 -13.89
N GLY A 132 5.74 3.20 -13.23
CA GLY A 132 4.41 2.78 -13.65
C GLY A 132 3.31 3.49 -12.86
N ILE A 133 2.46 4.23 -13.57
CA ILE A 133 1.30 4.92 -12.99
C ILE A 133 0.02 4.34 -13.60
N THR A 134 -0.91 3.88 -12.78
CA THR A 134 -2.24 3.45 -13.27
C THR A 134 -3.13 4.66 -13.58
N PRO A 135 -4.13 4.55 -14.48
CA PRO A 135 -5.08 5.64 -14.70
C PRO A 135 -5.80 6.06 -13.41
N TYR A 136 -6.18 5.09 -12.57
CA TYR A 136 -6.77 5.36 -11.26
C TYR A 136 -5.87 6.25 -10.40
N TYR A 137 -4.58 5.93 -10.29
CA TYR A 137 -3.67 6.70 -9.45
C TYR A 137 -3.35 8.07 -10.03
N LEU A 138 -3.24 8.17 -11.36
CA LEU A 138 -3.12 9.45 -12.05
C LEU A 138 -4.30 10.39 -11.71
N SER A 139 -5.52 9.85 -11.59
CA SER A 139 -6.70 10.66 -11.24
C SER A 139 -6.62 11.32 -9.85
N LEU A 140 -5.75 10.81 -8.96
CA LEU A 140 -5.56 11.35 -7.62
C LEU A 140 -4.70 12.61 -7.59
N PHE A 141 -4.00 12.92 -8.69
CA PHE A 141 -3.12 14.09 -8.79
C PHE A 141 -3.95 15.38 -8.84
N ASP A 142 -3.31 16.49 -8.50
CA ASP A 142 -3.77 17.83 -8.80
C ASP A 142 -3.43 18.17 -10.26
N PHE A 143 -4.44 18.37 -11.10
CA PHE A 143 -4.27 18.69 -12.51
C PHE A 143 -4.16 20.21 -12.79
N SER A 144 -4.23 21.05 -11.75
CA SER A 144 -4.18 22.51 -11.91
C SER A 144 -2.77 23.09 -11.95
N ARG A 145 -1.75 22.32 -11.50
CA ARG A 145 -0.39 22.81 -11.27
C ARG A 145 0.66 21.70 -11.31
N SER A 146 1.90 22.07 -11.63
CA SER A 146 3.04 21.16 -11.73
C SER A 146 3.89 21.07 -10.45
N ASP A 147 3.86 22.07 -9.58
CA ASP A 147 4.75 22.19 -8.41
C ASP A 147 4.36 21.32 -7.19
N ARG A 148 3.40 20.40 -7.38
CA ARG A 148 3.00 19.39 -6.40
C ARG A 148 2.44 19.93 -5.07
N LYS A 149 1.97 21.18 -5.00
CA LYS A 149 1.56 21.83 -3.72
C LYS A 149 0.53 21.04 -2.90
N TYR A 150 -0.48 20.46 -3.55
CA TYR A 150 -1.63 19.83 -2.89
C TYR A 150 -1.61 18.31 -2.92
N ASP A 151 -0.78 17.71 -3.79
CA ASP A 151 -0.70 16.27 -4.02
C ASP A 151 0.73 15.73 -3.91
N TYR A 152 1.63 16.48 -3.25
CA TYR A 152 3.04 16.13 -3.05
C TYR A 152 3.23 14.67 -2.63
N GLN A 153 2.45 14.22 -1.65
CA GLN A 153 2.53 12.88 -1.09
C GLN A 153 2.04 11.82 -2.07
N VAL A 154 1.08 12.13 -2.94
CA VAL A 154 0.56 11.20 -3.95
C VAL A 154 1.57 11.06 -5.08
N ARG A 155 2.08 12.17 -5.62
CA ARG A 155 3.06 12.17 -6.71
C ARG A 155 4.39 11.55 -6.30
N SER A 156 4.92 11.88 -5.12
CA SER A 156 6.21 11.36 -4.65
C SER A 156 6.24 9.85 -4.44
N GLN A 157 5.08 9.20 -4.34
CA GLN A 157 5.00 7.75 -4.26
C GLN A 157 5.25 7.05 -5.60
N VAL A 158 5.08 7.73 -6.74
CA VAL A 158 5.15 7.09 -8.08
C VAL A 158 6.04 7.84 -9.09
N ILE A 159 6.31 9.12 -8.88
CA ILE A 159 7.28 9.88 -9.68
C ILE A 159 8.61 9.88 -8.91
N PRO A 160 9.65 9.23 -9.43
CA PRO A 160 10.93 9.15 -8.75
C PRO A 160 11.60 10.54 -8.74
N PRO A 161 12.23 10.95 -7.63
CA PRO A 161 13.03 12.16 -7.59
C PRO A 161 14.33 11.99 -8.40
N MET A 162 14.96 13.11 -8.80
CA MET A 162 16.18 13.07 -9.62
C MET A 162 17.31 12.26 -8.96
N TYR A 163 17.54 12.45 -7.65
CA TYR A 163 18.59 11.71 -6.94
C TYR A 163 18.39 10.19 -7.01
N TYR A 164 17.13 9.72 -6.98
CA TYR A 164 16.81 8.30 -7.00
C TYR A 164 17.16 7.70 -8.36
N VAL A 165 16.77 8.35 -9.46
CA VAL A 165 17.03 7.82 -10.80
C VAL A 165 18.52 7.86 -11.15
N THR A 166 19.24 8.88 -10.67
CA THR A 166 20.70 8.97 -10.82
C THR A 166 21.40 7.82 -10.10
N LEU A 167 21.12 7.60 -8.81
CA LEU A 167 21.73 6.50 -8.06
C LEU A 167 21.37 5.12 -8.63
N MET A 168 20.10 4.90 -8.98
CA MET A 168 19.64 3.65 -9.59
C MET A 168 20.36 3.37 -10.93
N LYS A 169 20.64 4.43 -11.70
CA LYS A 169 21.39 4.34 -12.97
C LYS A 169 22.86 4.02 -12.73
N GLU A 170 23.51 4.71 -11.80
CA GLU A 170 24.93 4.54 -11.46
C GLU A 170 25.22 3.11 -11.00
N HIS A 171 24.42 2.59 -10.07
CA HIS A 171 24.60 1.26 -9.49
C HIS A 171 23.86 0.14 -10.25
N ARG A 172 23.44 0.39 -11.49
CA ARG A 172 22.60 -0.56 -12.26
C ARG A 172 23.25 -1.94 -12.43
N LYS A 173 24.57 -2.00 -12.62
CA LYS A 173 25.31 -3.26 -12.82
C LYS A 173 25.39 -4.12 -11.56
N GLU A 174 25.36 -3.48 -10.39
CA GLU A 174 25.45 -4.12 -9.08
C GLU A 174 24.13 -4.01 -8.30
N ARG A 175 23.02 -3.75 -9.01
CA ARG A 175 21.73 -3.44 -8.40
C ARG A 175 21.23 -4.50 -7.43
N SER A 176 21.54 -5.77 -7.70
CA SER A 176 21.13 -6.92 -6.88
C SER A 176 21.80 -6.93 -5.51
N TYR A 177 22.96 -6.32 -5.36
CA TYR A 177 23.68 -6.28 -4.09
C TYR A 177 23.61 -4.89 -3.45
N TYR A 178 23.77 -3.83 -4.24
CA TYR A 178 23.77 -2.47 -3.74
C TYR A 178 22.40 -2.05 -3.16
N PHE A 179 21.30 -2.48 -3.78
CA PHE A 179 19.94 -2.12 -3.35
C PHE A 179 19.23 -3.21 -2.54
N ASP A 180 19.87 -4.37 -2.30
CA ASP A 180 19.35 -5.40 -1.41
C ASP A 180 19.71 -5.08 0.05
N PHE A 181 19.16 -3.97 0.55
CA PHE A 181 19.36 -3.50 1.92
C PHE A 181 18.97 -4.51 3.00
N MET A 182 18.19 -5.52 2.61
CA MET A 182 17.60 -6.50 3.49
C MET A 182 18.31 -7.85 3.40
N GLY A 183 19.29 -8.03 2.50
CA GLY A 183 19.98 -9.29 2.27
C GLY A 183 19.01 -10.41 1.86
N GLU A 184 18.00 -10.11 1.03
CA GLU A 184 17.10 -11.11 0.46
C GLU A 184 17.88 -12.22 -0.25
N HIS A 185 18.95 -11.94 -0.96
CA HIS A 185 19.75 -12.99 -1.63
C HIS A 185 20.34 -13.98 -0.62
N ASP A 186 21.03 -13.49 0.42
CA ASP A 186 21.71 -14.32 1.42
C ASP A 186 20.73 -15.05 2.36
N THR A 187 19.45 -14.67 2.30
CA THR A 187 18.39 -15.26 3.12
C THR A 187 17.39 -16.04 2.28
N SER A 188 17.74 -16.38 1.03
CA SER A 188 16.91 -17.13 0.11
C SER A 188 17.47 -18.54 -0.15
N PRO A 189 16.98 -19.58 0.55
CA PRO A 189 17.49 -20.96 0.40
C PRO A 189 17.11 -21.63 -0.92
N GLU A 190 16.23 -21.00 -1.70
CA GLU A 190 15.75 -21.36 -3.03
C GLU A 190 15.10 -20.12 -3.64
N GLU A 191 15.00 -20.06 -4.97
CA GLU A 191 14.33 -18.98 -5.68
C GLU A 191 12.91 -18.76 -5.09
N LEU A 192 12.47 -17.50 -5.07
CA LEU A 192 11.15 -17.08 -4.56
C LEU A 192 10.95 -17.22 -3.05
N ILE A 193 11.90 -17.78 -2.31
CA ILE A 193 11.74 -18.04 -0.87
C ILE A 193 12.65 -17.14 -0.09
N THR A 194 12.10 -16.38 0.86
CA THR A 194 12.91 -15.69 1.88
C THR A 194 12.68 -16.33 3.24
N ARG A 195 13.78 -16.71 3.92
CA ARG A 195 13.76 -17.47 5.17
C ARG A 195 14.66 -16.86 6.23
N ARG A 196 14.14 -15.83 6.92
CA ARG A 196 14.86 -15.12 8.00
C ARG A 196 14.37 -15.42 9.41
N TYR A 197 13.12 -15.84 9.53
CA TYR A 197 12.46 -15.95 10.82
C TYR A 197 12.27 -17.41 11.21
N PRO A 198 12.52 -17.81 12.47
CA PRO A 198 12.51 -19.22 12.89
C PRO A 198 11.27 -20.02 12.50
N MET A 199 10.10 -19.38 12.41
CA MET A 199 8.83 -20.06 12.12
C MET A 199 8.09 -19.51 10.89
N ILE A 200 8.66 -18.54 10.18
CA ILE A 200 8.00 -17.90 9.04
C ILE A 200 8.86 -18.05 7.79
N SER A 201 8.23 -18.48 6.70
CA SER A 201 8.81 -18.41 5.37
C SER A 201 7.95 -17.54 4.47
N ILE A 202 8.62 -16.72 3.66
CA ILE A 202 7.98 -15.84 2.69
C ILE A 202 8.14 -16.47 1.31
N LEU A 203 7.02 -16.63 0.59
CA LEU A 203 7.01 -17.00 -0.83
C LEU A 203 6.73 -15.75 -1.66
N LYS A 204 7.46 -15.57 -2.76
CA LYS A 204 7.38 -14.45 -3.71
C LYS A 204 6.91 -14.95 -5.08
N PRO A 205 5.60 -15.15 -5.32
CA PRO A 205 5.12 -15.77 -6.55
C PRO A 205 5.08 -14.83 -7.77
N TYR A 206 5.42 -13.55 -7.59
CA TYR A 206 5.22 -12.52 -8.60
C TYR A 206 6.09 -11.31 -8.27
N ASP A 207 6.90 -10.92 -9.26
CA ASP A 207 7.92 -9.88 -9.11
C ASP A 207 7.57 -8.65 -9.94
N THR A 208 6.30 -8.26 -9.92
CA THR A 208 5.86 -6.98 -10.48
C THR A 208 4.58 -6.44 -9.83
N CYS A 209 4.36 -5.14 -9.96
CA CYS A 209 3.16 -4.44 -9.52
C CYS A 209 2.49 -3.72 -10.69
N PRO A 210 1.17 -3.47 -10.64
CA PRO A 210 0.52 -2.54 -11.56
C PRO A 210 0.94 -1.09 -11.36
N GLN A 211 1.28 -0.74 -10.12
CA GLN A 211 1.75 0.57 -9.73
C GLN A 211 3.11 0.43 -9.09
N ILE A 212 4.08 1.17 -9.62
CA ILE A 212 5.44 1.14 -9.08
C ILE A 212 5.59 2.23 -8.03
N CYS A 213 5.76 1.79 -6.79
CA CYS A 213 6.06 2.70 -5.69
C CYS A 213 7.56 3.02 -5.69
N VAL A 214 7.92 4.31 -5.67
CA VAL A 214 9.31 4.80 -5.54
C VAL A 214 9.95 4.28 -4.25
N TYR A 215 9.16 4.16 -3.18
CA TYR A 215 9.57 3.67 -1.88
C TYR A 215 9.51 2.14 -1.74
N CYS A 216 9.31 1.40 -2.85
CA CYS A 216 9.27 -0.06 -2.80
C CYS A 216 10.65 -0.61 -2.44
N GLN A 217 10.73 -1.36 -1.34
CA GLN A 217 11.96 -2.01 -0.88
C GLN A 217 12.54 -3.02 -1.89
N ARG A 218 11.69 -3.57 -2.76
CA ARG A 218 12.05 -4.57 -3.79
C ARG A 218 12.01 -3.99 -5.20
N ASN A 219 12.06 -2.66 -5.34
CA ASN A 219 12.15 -2.02 -6.65
C ASN A 219 13.29 -2.58 -7.52
N TRP A 220 14.38 -3.05 -6.91
CA TRP A 220 15.55 -3.59 -7.57
C TRP A 220 15.32 -4.96 -8.22
N GLU A 221 14.35 -5.75 -7.72
CA GLU A 221 13.92 -7.04 -8.30
C GLU A 221 13.03 -6.82 -9.53
N ILE A 222 12.32 -5.70 -9.58
CA ILE A 222 11.31 -5.43 -10.61
C ILE A 222 11.97 -4.83 -11.87
N THR A 223 11.45 -5.15 -13.05
CA THR A 223 11.91 -4.61 -14.34
C THR A 223 10.95 -3.58 -14.94
N GLY A 224 9.68 -3.62 -14.54
CA GLY A 224 8.62 -2.70 -14.96
C GLY A 224 7.25 -3.17 -14.48
N PRO A 225 6.18 -2.38 -14.68
CA PRO A 225 4.85 -2.73 -14.21
C PRO A 225 4.18 -3.79 -15.08
N MET A 226 3.69 -4.86 -14.46
CA MET A 226 3.01 -5.99 -15.10
C MET A 226 3.76 -6.61 -16.28
N MET A 227 5.10 -6.54 -16.26
CA MET A 227 5.94 -7.10 -17.32
C MET A 227 5.83 -8.64 -17.32
N PRO A 228 5.73 -9.30 -18.48
CA PRO A 228 5.63 -10.76 -18.57
C PRO A 228 6.78 -11.48 -17.87
N GLU A 229 7.98 -10.90 -17.86
CA GLU A 229 9.17 -11.45 -17.20
C GLU A 229 9.06 -11.44 -15.67
N GLY A 230 8.14 -10.64 -15.10
CA GLY A 230 7.81 -10.67 -13.66
C GLY A 230 6.85 -11.80 -13.28
N MET A 231 6.31 -12.54 -14.25
CA MET A 231 5.60 -13.79 -14.01
C MET A 231 6.58 -14.93 -13.78
N VAL A 232 6.46 -15.54 -12.61
CA VAL A 232 7.26 -16.69 -12.24
C VAL A 232 6.74 -17.93 -12.96
N SER A 233 7.65 -18.78 -13.43
CA SER A 233 7.30 -20.04 -14.09
C SER A 233 6.68 -21.04 -13.09
N LYS A 234 5.86 -21.95 -13.60
CA LYS A 234 5.29 -23.02 -12.77
C LYS A 234 6.39 -23.89 -12.18
N GLU A 235 7.44 -24.15 -12.94
CA GLU A 235 8.59 -24.95 -12.50
C GLU A 235 9.34 -24.30 -11.33
N ALA A 236 9.54 -22.98 -11.36
CA ALA A 236 10.19 -22.24 -10.26
C ALA A 236 9.31 -22.27 -8.99
N LEU A 237 8.00 -22.09 -9.15
CA LEU A 237 7.05 -22.22 -8.04
C LEU A 237 7.04 -23.64 -7.45
N ASP A 238 6.99 -24.66 -8.29
CA ASP A 238 6.98 -26.06 -7.85
C ASP A 238 8.27 -26.41 -7.11
N LYS A 239 9.44 -25.96 -7.59
CA LYS A 239 10.72 -26.09 -6.88
C LYS A 239 10.69 -25.41 -5.52
N ALA A 240 10.20 -24.18 -5.45
CA ALA A 240 10.03 -23.46 -4.19
C ALA A 240 9.12 -24.26 -3.22
N PHE A 241 7.97 -24.75 -3.68
CA PHE A 241 7.09 -25.56 -2.85
C PHE A 241 7.73 -26.86 -2.36
N ILE A 242 8.49 -27.55 -3.21
CA ILE A 242 9.23 -28.76 -2.83
C ILE A 242 10.25 -28.42 -1.74
N LYS A 243 11.03 -27.33 -1.92
CA LYS A 243 12.00 -26.88 -0.91
C LYS A 243 11.33 -26.56 0.41
N LEU A 244 10.20 -25.86 0.38
CA LEU A 244 9.43 -25.53 1.57
C LEU A 244 8.93 -26.80 2.25
N LYS A 245 8.35 -27.76 1.54
CA LYS A 245 7.90 -29.03 2.12
C LYS A 245 9.04 -29.86 2.72
N GLY A 246 10.20 -29.87 2.07
CA GLY A 246 11.39 -30.60 2.55
C GLY A 246 12.00 -29.97 3.80
N ALA A 247 12.12 -28.64 3.85
CA ALA A 247 12.70 -27.89 4.98
C ALA A 247 11.72 -27.62 6.13
N ALA A 248 10.40 -27.61 5.86
CA ALA A 248 9.35 -27.27 6.82
C ALA A 248 8.93 -28.41 7.75
N LYS A 249 9.75 -29.44 7.95
CA LYS A 249 9.27 -30.65 8.65
C LYS A 249 8.76 -30.37 10.07
N GLU A 250 9.28 -29.36 10.78
CA GLU A 250 8.72 -28.99 12.10
C GLU A 250 8.78 -27.48 12.46
N SER A 251 9.74 -26.72 11.92
CA SER A 251 10.02 -25.35 12.39
C SER A 251 9.15 -24.28 11.75
N ILE A 252 8.73 -24.41 10.48
CA ILE A 252 7.91 -23.41 9.80
C ILE A 252 6.45 -23.61 10.18
N LYS A 253 5.86 -22.62 10.88
CA LYS A 253 4.45 -22.64 11.32
C LYS A 253 3.56 -21.71 10.50
N GLU A 254 4.16 -20.78 9.76
CA GLU A 254 3.44 -19.76 8.98
C GLU A 254 4.11 -19.55 7.62
N PHE A 255 3.29 -19.56 6.57
CA PHE A 255 3.68 -19.12 5.23
C PHE A 255 3.07 -17.76 4.95
N ARG A 256 3.92 -16.83 4.49
CA ARG A 256 3.48 -15.52 4.01
C ARG A 256 3.64 -15.47 2.51
N LEU A 257 2.54 -15.20 1.83
CA LEU A 257 2.58 -14.88 0.42
C LEU A 257 2.87 -13.39 0.27
N LEU A 258 4.02 -13.05 -0.29
CA LEU A 258 4.44 -11.66 -0.52
C LEU A 258 4.37 -11.35 -2.01
N LEU A 259 3.14 -11.09 -2.47
CA LEU A 259 2.91 -10.52 -3.79
C LEU A 259 2.99 -9.01 -3.72
N ALA A 260 3.59 -8.41 -4.74
CA ALA A 260 3.67 -6.97 -4.85
C ALA A 260 2.27 -6.34 -5.12
N ASN A 261 1.28 -7.14 -5.59
CA ASN A 261 -0.16 -6.95 -5.35
C ASN A 261 -0.90 -8.30 -5.52
N THR A 262 -1.60 -8.79 -4.50
CA THR A 262 -2.20 -10.15 -4.49
C THR A 262 -3.46 -10.31 -5.37
N LEU A 263 -4.01 -9.22 -5.91
CA LEU A 263 -5.36 -9.18 -6.49
C LEU A 263 -5.40 -9.03 -8.02
N THR A 264 -4.27 -8.84 -8.71
CA THR A 264 -4.23 -8.47 -10.14
C THR A 264 -4.11 -9.64 -11.12
N SER A 265 -4.00 -10.86 -10.63
CA SER A 265 -3.85 -12.06 -11.46
C SER A 265 -5.22 -12.68 -11.73
N ASP A 266 -5.79 -12.42 -12.91
CA ASP A 266 -7.02 -13.04 -13.45
C ASP A 266 -7.04 -14.58 -13.31
N ASN A 267 -5.85 -15.21 -13.28
CA ASN A 267 -5.69 -16.65 -13.14
C ASN A 267 -6.06 -17.19 -11.75
N TRP A 268 -6.25 -16.31 -10.76
CA TRP A 268 -6.66 -16.72 -9.40
C TRP A 268 -8.16 -16.93 -9.29
N ALA A 269 -8.97 -16.39 -10.21
CA ALA A 269 -10.42 -16.62 -10.22
C ALA A 269 -10.82 -17.73 -11.20
N LYS A 270 -9.98 -18.04 -12.19
CA LYS A 270 -10.28 -18.99 -13.27
C LYS A 270 -9.94 -20.45 -12.98
N GLY A 271 -9.39 -20.76 -11.81
CA GLY A 271 -9.13 -22.15 -11.41
C GLY A 271 -8.06 -22.86 -12.24
N ASP A 272 -7.25 -22.13 -13.02
CA ASP A 272 -6.16 -22.71 -13.79
C ASP A 272 -4.97 -23.02 -12.89
N ASN A 273 -4.83 -24.31 -12.55
CA ASN A 273 -3.70 -25.07 -11.98
C ASN A 273 -2.79 -24.51 -10.86
N THR A 274 -2.70 -23.20 -10.62
CA THR A 274 -2.00 -22.61 -9.47
C THR A 274 -2.87 -22.67 -8.23
N LEU A 275 -4.19 -22.47 -8.38
CA LEU A 275 -5.16 -22.79 -7.33
C LEU A 275 -5.37 -24.29 -7.18
N SER A 276 -5.14 -25.15 -8.18
CA SER A 276 -5.15 -26.60 -7.93
C SER A 276 -3.89 -27.02 -7.18
N VAL A 277 -2.73 -26.43 -7.41
CA VAL A 277 -1.55 -26.75 -6.58
C VAL A 277 -1.71 -26.23 -5.15
N ILE A 278 -2.23 -25.01 -4.95
CA ILE A 278 -2.53 -24.49 -3.59
C ILE A 278 -3.75 -25.19 -2.97
N ALA A 279 -4.81 -25.49 -3.71
CA ALA A 279 -5.97 -26.19 -3.16
C ALA A 279 -5.71 -27.69 -2.97
N THR A 280 -5.00 -28.39 -3.85
CA THR A 280 -4.71 -29.83 -3.72
C THR A 280 -3.64 -30.11 -2.67
N VAL A 281 -2.68 -29.21 -2.46
CA VAL A 281 -1.70 -29.33 -1.35
C VAL A 281 -2.31 -28.94 0.00
N PHE A 282 -3.28 -28.01 0.03
CA PHE A 282 -3.92 -27.57 1.27
C PHE A 282 -5.33 -28.19 1.51
N ALA A 283 -5.91 -28.93 0.56
CA ALA A 283 -7.24 -29.58 0.64
C ALA A 283 -7.36 -30.60 1.79
N PRO A 284 -6.33 -31.41 2.10
CA PRO A 284 -6.39 -32.27 3.28
C PRO A 284 -6.48 -31.48 4.60
N PHE A 285 -6.14 -30.18 4.59
CA PHE A 285 -6.06 -29.33 5.79
C PHE A 285 -7.17 -28.25 5.86
N PHE A 286 -7.89 -28.00 4.76
CA PHE A 286 -9.04 -27.08 4.73
C PHE A 286 -10.30 -27.67 5.35
N LEU A 287 -10.43 -29.00 5.41
CA LEU A 287 -11.61 -29.69 5.95
C LEU A 287 -11.78 -29.59 7.48
N ALA A 288 -10.82 -29.00 8.21
CA ALA A 288 -10.81 -28.99 9.67
C ALA A 288 -11.18 -27.65 10.34
N TYR A 289 -11.46 -26.57 9.57
CA TYR A 289 -11.74 -25.25 10.15
C TYR A 289 -13.13 -24.71 9.80
N SER A 290 -14.13 -25.31 10.43
CA SER A 290 -15.46 -24.74 10.58
C SER A 290 -15.88 -24.77 12.04
N ILE A 291 -15.24 -23.93 12.89
CA ILE A 291 -15.77 -23.48 14.20
C ILE A 291 -15.20 -22.08 14.51
N ILE A 292 -16.07 -21.09 14.35
CA ILE A 292 -16.37 -19.91 15.18
C ILE A 292 -15.26 -19.41 16.13
N SER A 293 -14.84 -18.14 15.96
CA SER A 293 -14.45 -17.31 17.10
C SER A 293 -15.08 -15.91 16.98
N THR A 294 -16.01 -15.64 17.90
CA THR A 294 -16.67 -14.35 18.09
C THR A 294 -16.00 -13.67 19.27
N VAL A 295 -15.45 -12.46 19.09
CA VAL A 295 -14.98 -11.61 20.20
C VAL A 295 -15.90 -10.40 20.28
N CYS A 296 -16.84 -10.43 21.23
CA CYS A 296 -17.69 -9.30 21.60
C CYS A 296 -16.89 -8.33 22.50
N ARG A 297 -16.94 -7.03 22.19
CA ARG A 297 -16.33 -5.96 23.03
C ARG A 297 -17.46 -5.17 23.70
N VAL A 298 -17.58 -5.28 25.01
CA VAL A 298 -18.58 -4.55 25.82
C VAL A 298 -18.08 -3.13 26.06
N TYR A 299 -18.87 -2.13 25.66
CA TYR A 299 -18.65 -0.73 26.03
C TYR A 299 -19.97 -0.15 26.57
N ARG A 300 -19.96 0.30 27.84
CA ARG A 300 -21.06 1.04 28.50
C ARG A 300 -22.45 0.40 28.45
N GLY A 301 -22.56 -0.89 28.82
CA GLY A 301 -23.83 -1.49 29.24
C GLY A 301 -24.93 -1.56 28.18
N LYS A 302 -24.63 -1.34 26.90
CA LYS A 302 -25.55 -1.60 25.77
C LYS A 302 -24.91 -2.55 24.77
N VAL A 303 -25.53 -3.71 24.59
CA VAL A 303 -25.19 -4.65 23.51
C VAL A 303 -25.75 -4.07 22.21
N MET A 304 -24.89 -3.52 21.36
CA MET A 304 -25.26 -3.15 20.00
C MET A 304 -24.78 -4.22 19.02
N PRO A 305 -25.67 -4.75 18.15
CA PRO A 305 -25.23 -5.57 17.02
C PRO A 305 -24.46 -4.68 16.06
N ILE A 306 -23.14 -4.90 15.94
CA ILE A 306 -22.37 -4.36 14.83
C ILE A 306 -22.80 -5.16 13.59
N ILE A 307 -23.69 -4.58 12.78
CA ILE A 307 -23.91 -5.05 11.41
C ILE A 307 -22.63 -4.75 10.64
N ARG A 308 -21.69 -5.69 10.67
CA ARG A 308 -20.64 -5.82 9.66
C ARG A 308 -21.06 -6.96 8.76
N SER A 309 -21.63 -6.61 7.62
CA SER A 309 -21.87 -7.53 6.51
C SER A 309 -20.54 -8.10 6.03
N PHE A 310 -20.08 -9.18 6.66
CA PHE A 310 -19.08 -10.07 6.09
C PHE A 310 -19.83 -11.01 5.16
N SER A 311 -19.83 -10.70 3.87
CA SER A 311 -20.23 -11.66 2.84
C SER A 311 -19.22 -12.80 2.86
N PHE A 312 -19.61 -13.92 3.49
CA PHE A 312 -19.01 -15.22 3.26
C PHE A 312 -19.11 -15.52 1.76
N ILE A 313 -17.97 -15.53 1.06
CA ILE A 313 -17.88 -16.21 -0.24
C ILE A 313 -17.57 -17.67 0.09
N LEU A 314 -18.63 -18.41 0.45
CA LEU A 314 -18.70 -19.80 0.04
C LEU A 314 -18.88 -19.74 -1.47
N ILE A 315 -17.89 -20.23 -2.22
CA ILE A 315 -18.07 -20.56 -3.63
C ILE A 315 -19.08 -21.71 -3.65
N ASN A 316 -20.35 -21.36 -3.67
CA ASN A 316 -21.40 -22.24 -4.15
C ASN A 316 -21.72 -21.78 -5.57
N LEU A 317 -21.55 -22.68 -6.53
CA LEU A 317 -21.84 -22.48 -7.95
C LEU A 317 -23.34 -22.21 -8.12
N SER A 318 -23.79 -20.98 -7.88
CA SER A 318 -25.13 -20.52 -8.29
C SER A 318 -25.35 -19.02 -8.02
N LYS A 319 -25.42 -18.27 -9.13
CA LYS A 319 -26.12 -16.98 -9.36
C LYS A 319 -25.57 -15.67 -8.76
N ARG A 320 -25.24 -14.77 -9.72
CA ARG A 320 -25.27 -13.28 -9.74
C ARG A 320 -25.59 -12.55 -8.43
N SER A 321 -24.69 -11.66 -7.97
CA SER A 321 -25.07 -10.31 -7.52
C SER A 321 -23.90 -9.31 -7.58
N LEU A 322 -24.25 -8.05 -7.89
CA LEU A 322 -23.40 -6.88 -8.09
C LEU A 322 -23.23 -6.09 -6.79
N THR A 323 -22.00 -5.88 -6.30
CA THR A 323 -21.65 -4.73 -5.42
C THR A 323 -20.15 -4.40 -5.51
N PRO A 324 -19.75 -3.12 -5.38
CA PRO A 324 -18.39 -2.65 -5.66
C PRO A 324 -17.40 -3.07 -4.56
N LYS A 325 -16.29 -3.72 -4.95
CA LYS A 325 -15.23 -4.12 -4.02
C LYS A 325 -14.15 -3.05 -3.95
N VAL A 326 -13.96 -2.47 -2.76
CA VAL A 326 -12.85 -1.58 -2.40
C VAL A 326 -11.56 -2.41 -2.31
N MET A 327 -10.45 -1.86 -2.81
CA MET A 327 -9.13 -2.49 -2.79
C MET A 327 -8.59 -2.54 -1.35
N VAL A 328 -8.47 -3.75 -0.80
CA VAL A 328 -7.91 -4.02 0.53
C VAL A 328 -6.63 -4.81 0.37
N VAL A 329 -5.50 -4.27 0.84
CA VAL A 329 -4.26 -5.05 1.01
C VAL A 329 -4.56 -6.16 2.02
N THR A 330 -4.62 -7.39 1.52
CA THR A 330 -5.04 -8.55 2.32
C THR A 330 -3.85 -9.43 2.59
N PHE A 331 -3.43 -9.53 3.86
CA PHE A 331 -2.49 -10.54 4.32
C PHE A 331 -3.26 -11.84 4.58
N PHE A 332 -2.98 -12.90 3.83
CA PHE A 332 -3.54 -14.22 4.12
C PHE A 332 -2.71 -14.89 5.22
N LYS A 333 -3.36 -15.23 6.34
CA LYS A 333 -2.76 -16.00 7.44
C LYS A 333 -3.23 -17.44 7.31
N ILE A 334 -2.36 -18.33 6.83
CA ILE A 334 -2.62 -19.77 6.85
C ILE A 334 -2.00 -20.32 8.13
N LYS A 335 -2.84 -20.68 9.10
CA LYS A 335 -2.42 -21.22 10.40
C LYS A 335 -2.47 -22.75 10.33
N TRP A 336 -1.32 -23.41 10.41
CA TRP A 336 -1.26 -24.86 10.58
C TRP A 336 -1.65 -25.21 12.03
N ARG A 337 -2.58 -26.16 12.20
CA ARG A 337 -2.76 -26.87 13.48
C ARG A 337 -2.11 -28.24 13.29
N VAL A 338 -1.13 -28.55 14.14
CA VAL A 338 -0.54 -29.90 14.26
C VAL A 338 -1.58 -30.83 14.86
#